data_AF-A0A4S8JQN3-F1
#
_entry.id   AF-A0A4S8JQN3-F1
#
_cell.length_a   1.000
_cell.length_b   1.000
_cell.length_c   1.000
_cell.angle_alpha   90.00
_cell.angle_beta   90.00
_cell.angle_gamma   90.00
#
_symmetry.space_group_name_H-M   'P 1'
#
loop_
_entity.id
_entity.type
_entity.pdbx_description
1 polymer ?
#
loop_
_entity_poly.entity_id
_entity_poly.type
_entity_poly.pdbx_seq_one_letter_code
_entity_poly.pdbx_strand_id
1 'polypeptide(L)'
;MAVSSTIYPAYFVSAAAVDRRTSDSGAHPRPEKLGSSSFLLGGAPRFSGLSSATILRFPPNFVRQLSTKARRNCSNIGVAQIVAASWSNSSQSFEAPRSAVSADAVVAPEVAAEDANLGAGGGSESRFVESPVGEAKVSAAVAKAAASLSSDGSLAVHAGERFGRGITTDAITTPVVNTSAYWFNNSDELIDFKEKRHASFEYGRYGNPTTQALEEKMSALERAESTLFVSSGMYASVATLSSLVPAGGHIVITTDCYRKTRIFIENELPKMGISVTVIDPADIESLKSSLDQNNVSLFFSESPTNPFLRCVDIELVSQLCHNKGALVCIDGTFASPVNQKALTLGADLVLHSATKFIGGHNDVLGGCISGSEELISKIRLHHHVIGGVLNPNAAYMILRGMKTLHLRVQNQNSTALRMAQFLEEHPKIIRVYYPGLLSHPEHHIAKRQMTGFGGVVSFEVAGDLNTTKKFVDSLPHLEAVRV
;
A
#
# COMPACT_ATOMS: atom_id res chain seq x y z
N MET A 1 -41.64 2.72 -6.50
CA MET A 1 -42.47 1.50 -6.65
C MET A 1 -41.91 0.69 -7.80
N ALA A 2 -41.69 -0.62 -7.79
CA ALA A 2 -41.44 -1.64 -6.77
C ALA A 2 -41.27 -2.94 -7.59
N VAL A 3 -40.14 -3.65 -7.42
CA VAL A 3 -39.93 -5.12 -7.57
C VAL A 3 -40.14 -5.75 -8.97
N SER A 4 -39.54 -6.88 -9.40
CA SER A 4 -38.84 -7.99 -8.74
C SER A 4 -38.20 -8.97 -9.75
N SER A 5 -37.14 -9.67 -9.28
CA SER A 5 -36.74 -11.10 -9.48
C SER A 5 -36.35 -11.61 -10.88
N THR A 6 -35.36 -12.49 -11.06
CA THR A 6 -35.21 -13.87 -10.51
C THR A 6 -33.78 -14.40 -10.85
N ILE A 7 -32.90 -14.80 -9.92
CA ILE A 7 -32.61 -16.12 -9.27
C ILE A 7 -32.18 -17.28 -10.21
N TYR A 8 -31.06 -17.92 -9.80
CA TYR A 8 -30.37 -19.18 -10.18
C TYR A 8 -31.21 -20.38 -10.67
N PRO A 9 -30.53 -21.43 -11.19
CA PRO A 9 -30.60 -22.69 -10.45
C PRO A 9 -29.29 -23.52 -10.36
N ALA A 10 -29.25 -24.35 -9.31
CA ALA A 10 -28.44 -25.56 -9.16
C ALA A 10 -29.36 -26.81 -9.18
N TYR A 11 -28.76 -28.01 -9.08
CA TYR A 11 -29.32 -29.40 -9.05
C TYR A 11 -29.37 -30.10 -10.43
N PHE A 12 -29.06 -31.40 -10.63
CA PHE A 12 -29.28 -32.61 -9.83
C PHE A 12 -28.32 -33.77 -10.23
N VAL A 13 -28.21 -34.78 -9.34
CA VAL A 13 -27.54 -36.10 -9.48
C VAL A 13 -28.48 -37.13 -10.12
N SER A 14 -27.98 -38.06 -10.97
CA SER A 14 -28.47 -39.46 -11.04
C SER A 14 -27.54 -40.37 -11.87
N ALA A 15 -27.51 -41.64 -11.46
CA ALA A 15 -26.66 -42.74 -11.92
C ALA A 15 -27.28 -43.56 -13.08
N ALA A 16 -26.45 -44.30 -13.82
CA ALA A 16 -26.56 -45.74 -14.13
C ALA A 16 -25.85 -46.12 -15.45
N ALA A 17 -25.35 -47.36 -15.44
CA ALA A 17 -24.45 -48.03 -16.38
C ALA A 17 -25.00 -48.28 -17.79
N VAL A 18 -24.10 -48.53 -18.77
CA VAL A 18 -24.13 -49.70 -19.68
C VAL A 18 -22.73 -49.89 -20.31
N ASP A 19 -22.32 -51.15 -20.29
CA ASP A 19 -21.13 -51.83 -20.83
C ASP A 19 -21.20 -52.03 -22.37
N ARG A 20 -20.05 -51.99 -23.08
CA ARG A 20 -19.66 -52.94 -24.15
C ARG A 20 -18.37 -52.54 -24.90
N ARG A 21 -17.35 -53.38 -24.71
CA ARG A 21 -16.47 -54.05 -25.71
C ARG A 21 -16.02 -53.29 -26.97
N THR A 22 -14.71 -53.25 -27.20
CA THR A 22 -14.05 -53.96 -28.32
C THR A 22 -12.53 -54.00 -28.14
N SER A 23 -11.95 -55.12 -28.53
CA SER A 23 -10.55 -55.54 -28.42
C SER A 23 -9.82 -55.42 -29.76
N ASP A 24 -8.48 -55.54 -29.69
CA ASP A 24 -7.55 -56.01 -30.72
C ASP A 24 -7.25 -55.08 -31.92
N SER A 25 -6.06 -55.06 -32.54
CA SER A 25 -4.70 -55.58 -32.29
C SER A 25 -3.83 -55.17 -33.51
N GLY A 26 -2.48 -55.23 -33.40
CA GLY A 26 -1.54 -55.27 -34.55
C GLY A 26 -0.39 -54.25 -34.48
N ALA A 27 0.79 -54.57 -33.93
CA ALA A 27 1.93 -55.35 -34.49
C ALA A 27 2.83 -54.53 -35.47
N HIS A 28 3.99 -53.99 -35.02
CA HIS A 28 5.40 -54.48 -35.13
C HIS A 28 6.15 -54.00 -36.41
N PRO A 29 7.52 -53.96 -36.53
CA PRO A 29 8.59 -54.58 -35.70
C PRO A 29 9.89 -53.73 -35.39
N ARG A 30 10.80 -54.38 -34.63
CA ARG A 30 12.22 -54.14 -34.20
C ARG A 30 13.26 -54.22 -35.37
N PRO A 31 14.64 -54.19 -35.21
CA PRO A 31 15.54 -54.31 -34.01
C PRO A 31 16.75 -53.31 -33.97
N GLU A 32 17.56 -53.17 -32.89
CA GLU A 32 18.73 -54.01 -32.56
C GLU A 32 19.32 -53.76 -31.14
N LYS A 33 19.77 -54.88 -30.55
CA LYS A 33 20.94 -55.17 -29.66
C LYS A 33 21.41 -54.18 -28.58
N LEU A 34 21.43 -54.66 -27.33
CA LEU A 34 22.62 -54.58 -26.45
C LEU A 34 22.52 -55.64 -25.34
N GLY A 35 23.63 -56.33 -25.08
CA GLY A 35 23.76 -57.41 -24.09
C GLY A 35 24.36 -56.96 -22.76
N SER A 36 24.11 -57.79 -21.73
CA SER A 36 24.91 -58.12 -20.53
C SER A 36 25.62 -56.97 -19.78
N SER A 37 25.52 -56.80 -18.45
CA SER A 37 25.40 -57.78 -17.37
C SER A 37 25.21 -57.10 -16.00
N SER A 38 24.30 -57.67 -15.19
CA SER A 38 24.40 -58.04 -13.75
C SER A 38 24.78 -57.01 -12.65
N PHE A 39 23.91 -56.77 -11.65
CA PHE A 39 23.85 -57.54 -10.37
C PHE A 39 22.80 -56.97 -9.37
N LEU A 40 21.86 -57.86 -9.01
CA LEU A 40 21.11 -58.09 -7.75
C LEU A 40 20.63 -56.94 -6.83
N LEU A 41 19.30 -56.77 -6.82
CA LEU A 41 18.47 -56.28 -5.72
C LEU A 41 17.83 -57.49 -5.00
N GLY A 42 17.77 -57.47 -3.68
CA GLY A 42 16.99 -58.43 -2.92
C GLY A 42 16.71 -57.96 -1.50
N GLY A 43 15.41 -57.88 -1.15
CA GLY A 43 14.92 -58.11 0.20
C GLY A 43 14.37 -56.90 0.98
N ALA A 44 13.04 -56.76 0.96
CA ALA A 44 12.25 -56.39 2.15
C ALA A 44 11.53 -57.69 2.61
N PRO A 45 10.90 -57.85 3.82
CA PRO A 45 10.26 -56.81 4.66
C PRO A 45 10.24 -57.05 6.21
N ARG A 46 9.71 -56.08 6.99
CA ARG A 46 8.61 -56.21 8.02
C ARG A 46 8.69 -55.17 9.17
N PHE A 47 7.48 -54.85 9.65
CA PHE A 47 7.03 -53.85 10.65
C PHE A 47 7.51 -54.07 12.10
N SER A 48 7.70 -52.97 12.87
CA SER A 48 7.02 -52.67 14.16
C SER A 48 7.65 -51.48 14.93
N GLY A 49 6.81 -50.68 15.61
CA GLY A 49 7.06 -50.17 16.98
C GLY A 49 7.86 -48.86 17.22
N LEU A 50 7.11 -47.79 17.52
CA LEU A 50 7.38 -46.61 18.39
C LEU A 50 8.73 -46.48 19.14
N SER A 51 9.37 -45.30 19.07
CA SER A 51 9.93 -44.53 20.22
C SER A 51 10.92 -43.40 19.82
N SER A 52 10.64 -42.18 20.30
CA SER A 52 11.53 -41.05 20.69
C SER A 52 12.76 -40.60 19.88
N ALA A 53 12.70 -39.30 19.54
CA ALA A 53 13.73 -38.26 19.70
C ALA A 53 15.14 -38.45 19.10
N THR A 54 15.50 -37.56 18.18
CA THR A 54 16.90 -37.08 18.08
C THR A 54 16.94 -35.60 17.71
N ILE A 55 17.08 -34.79 18.76
CA ILE A 55 17.42 -33.37 18.72
C ILE A 55 18.91 -33.26 18.39
N LEU A 56 19.26 -32.49 17.35
CA LEU A 56 20.64 -32.05 17.10
C LEU A 56 21.08 -31.10 18.22
N ARG A 57 21.96 -31.57 19.12
CA ARG A 57 22.60 -30.75 20.15
C ARG A 57 23.90 -30.14 19.61
N PHE A 58 23.97 -28.80 19.60
CA PHE A 58 25.22 -28.07 19.43
C PHE A 58 26.09 -28.12 20.71
N PRO A 59 27.42 -27.97 20.61
CA PRO A 59 28.33 -28.02 21.76
C PRO A 59 28.01 -26.95 22.83
N PRO A 60 28.18 -27.23 24.14
CA PRO A 60 27.78 -26.35 25.24
C PRO A 60 28.40 -24.94 25.21
N ASN A 61 29.54 -24.78 24.55
CA ASN A 61 30.28 -23.52 24.50
C ASN A 61 29.87 -22.60 23.34
N PHE A 62 29.08 -23.09 22.37
CA PHE A 62 28.62 -22.28 21.23
C PHE A 62 27.34 -21.49 21.55
N VAL A 63 26.50 -22.04 22.45
CA VAL A 63 25.26 -21.39 22.91
C VAL A 63 25.54 -20.19 23.85
N ARG A 64 26.66 -20.21 24.57
CA ARG A 64 26.96 -19.18 25.59
C ARG A 64 27.45 -17.86 24.99
N GLN A 65 28.15 -17.88 23.84
CA GLN A 65 28.66 -16.66 23.18
C GLN A 65 27.59 -15.90 22.38
N LEU A 66 26.65 -16.59 21.74
CA LEU A 66 25.51 -15.94 21.08
C LEU A 66 24.55 -15.29 22.10
N SER A 67 24.44 -15.90 23.29
CA SER A 67 23.54 -15.45 24.33
C SER A 67 24.01 -14.17 25.06
N THR A 68 25.31 -13.85 25.10
CA THR A 68 25.79 -12.61 25.74
C THR A 68 25.67 -11.40 24.82
N LYS A 69 25.92 -11.58 23.52
CA LYS A 69 25.78 -10.51 22.51
C LYS A 69 24.30 -10.23 22.21
N ALA A 70 23.46 -11.26 22.15
CA ALA A 70 22.00 -11.09 22.06
C ALA A 70 21.40 -10.49 23.34
N ARG A 71 21.89 -10.88 24.54
CA ARG A 71 21.42 -10.27 25.80
C ARG A 71 21.78 -8.78 25.89
N ARG A 72 22.97 -8.34 25.49
CA ARG A 72 23.31 -6.90 25.50
C ARG A 72 22.39 -6.07 24.60
N ASN A 73 22.03 -6.58 23.42
CA ASN A 73 21.10 -5.89 22.51
C ASN A 73 19.65 -5.85 23.04
N CYS A 74 19.19 -6.92 23.70
CA CYS A 74 17.88 -6.94 24.36
C CYS A 74 17.86 -6.17 25.69
N SER A 75 19.00 -6.03 26.37
CA SER A 75 19.11 -5.33 27.65
C SER A 75 19.00 -3.82 27.50
N ASN A 76 19.51 -3.21 26.42
CA ASN A 76 19.32 -1.76 26.22
C ASN A 76 17.85 -1.41 25.94
N ILE A 77 17.13 -2.26 25.20
CA ILE A 77 15.68 -2.12 24.97
C ILE A 77 14.90 -2.40 26.26
N GLY A 78 15.24 -3.45 26.99
CA GLY A 78 14.56 -3.81 28.25
C GLY A 78 14.78 -2.78 29.36
N VAL A 79 15.98 -2.22 29.50
CA VAL A 79 16.26 -1.18 30.50
C VAL A 79 15.58 0.14 30.12
N ALA A 80 15.60 0.53 28.84
CA ALA A 80 14.86 1.70 28.36
C ALA A 80 13.35 1.56 28.58
N GLN A 81 12.78 0.37 28.36
CA GLN A 81 11.36 0.09 28.63
C GLN A 81 11.02 0.10 30.12
N ILE A 82 11.90 -0.42 30.98
CA ILE A 82 11.70 -0.40 32.44
C ILE A 82 11.75 1.03 32.99
N VAL A 83 12.67 1.87 32.51
CA VAL A 83 12.76 3.28 32.91
C VAL A 83 11.56 4.08 32.39
N ALA A 84 11.16 3.86 31.13
CA ALA A 84 9.97 4.52 30.56
C ALA A 84 8.67 4.08 31.25
N ALA A 85 8.52 2.79 31.57
CA ALA A 85 7.36 2.27 32.29
C ALA A 85 7.31 2.76 33.76
N SER A 86 8.47 2.91 34.40
CA SER A 86 8.59 3.51 35.73
C SER A 86 8.14 4.97 35.72
N TRP A 87 8.47 5.74 34.69
CA TRP A 87 8.05 7.13 34.57
C TRP A 87 6.56 7.27 34.28
N SER A 88 5.97 6.43 33.42
CA SER A 88 4.52 6.43 33.16
C SER A 88 3.69 5.99 34.37
N ASN A 89 4.24 5.18 35.27
CA ASN A 89 3.58 4.78 36.51
C ASN A 89 3.81 5.76 37.67
N SER A 90 4.68 6.76 37.51
CA SER A 90 5.00 7.73 38.57
C SER A 90 4.09 8.97 38.59
N SER A 91 3.19 9.11 37.60
CA SER A 91 2.16 10.13 37.59
C SER A 91 0.81 9.57 38.06
N GLN A 92 0.69 9.36 39.38
CA GLN A 92 -0.52 9.38 40.23
C GLN A 92 -0.34 8.44 41.43
N SER A 93 0.20 8.96 42.53
CA SER A 93 0.00 8.36 43.84
C SER A 93 -1.22 9.02 44.50
N PHE A 94 -2.39 8.41 44.38
CA PHE A 94 -3.47 8.65 45.34
C PHE A 94 -3.16 7.84 46.59
N GLU A 95 -2.92 8.54 47.71
CA GLU A 95 -2.81 7.93 49.03
C GLU A 95 -4.11 7.20 49.38
N ALA A 96 -4.00 5.93 49.78
CA ALA A 96 -5.08 5.19 50.42
C ALA A 96 -5.04 5.46 51.94
N PRO A 97 -6.13 5.91 52.58
CA PRO A 97 -6.13 6.00 54.04
C PRO A 97 -6.41 4.62 54.66
N ARG A 98 -5.65 4.32 55.71
CA ARG A 98 -5.72 3.11 56.54
C ARG A 98 -7.03 3.05 57.35
N SER A 99 -7.50 1.82 57.56
CA SER A 99 -8.68 1.45 58.34
C SER A 99 -8.59 1.74 59.85
N ALA A 100 -9.69 2.17 60.46
CA ALA A 100 -10.06 1.84 61.84
C ALA A 100 -11.58 1.97 62.11
N VAL A 101 -12.21 0.80 62.37
CA VAL A 101 -13.25 0.45 63.37
C VAL A 101 -14.60 1.21 63.46
N SER A 102 -15.65 0.38 63.61
CA SER A 102 -17.11 0.58 63.68
C SER A 102 -17.69 1.45 64.79
N ALA A 103 -18.85 2.09 64.52
CA ALA A 103 -20.04 2.15 65.40
C ALA A 103 -21.26 2.74 64.66
N ASP A 104 -22.46 2.35 65.14
CA ASP A 104 -23.79 2.46 64.57
C ASP A 104 -24.42 3.88 64.42
N ALA A 105 -25.42 3.90 63.52
CA ALA A 105 -26.64 4.73 63.37
C ALA A 105 -26.84 6.03 64.19
N VAL A 106 -27.37 7.08 63.53
CA VAL A 106 -28.65 7.77 63.85
C VAL A 106 -28.81 9.08 63.03
N VAL A 107 -29.91 9.12 62.25
CA VAL A 107 -30.88 10.22 61.98
C VAL A 107 -30.44 11.58 61.37
N ALA A 108 -31.13 11.95 60.28
CA ALA A 108 -31.18 13.26 59.62
C ALA A 108 -32.03 14.30 60.39
N PRO A 109 -31.91 15.61 60.09
CA PRO A 109 -32.96 16.21 59.25
C PRO A 109 -32.50 17.27 58.24
N GLU A 110 -33.46 17.59 57.37
CA GLU A 110 -33.52 18.49 56.20
C GLU A 110 -33.11 19.96 56.45
N VAL A 111 -32.73 20.70 55.39
CA VAL A 111 -33.47 21.87 54.83
C VAL A 111 -32.92 22.27 53.44
N ALA A 112 -33.86 22.31 52.48
CA ALA A 112 -34.07 23.16 51.29
C ALA A 112 -32.98 23.49 50.25
N ALA A 113 -33.48 23.58 49.02
CA ALA A 113 -32.82 23.65 47.73
C ALA A 113 -32.43 25.05 47.27
N GLU A 114 -31.43 25.11 46.38
CA GLU A 114 -31.44 26.00 45.23
C GLU A 114 -30.57 25.42 44.09
N ASP A 115 -31.16 25.38 42.90
CA ASP A 115 -30.62 24.84 41.65
C ASP A 115 -29.45 25.69 41.11
N ALA A 116 -28.33 25.05 40.77
CA ALA A 116 -27.46 25.52 39.69
C ALA A 116 -26.71 24.36 39.04
N ASN A 117 -26.89 24.31 37.73
CA ASN A 117 -26.65 23.22 36.81
C ASN A 117 -25.15 22.86 36.64
N LEU A 118 -24.94 21.57 36.39
CA LEU A 118 -23.67 20.89 36.19
C LEU A 118 -22.93 21.39 34.94
N GLY A 119 -21.67 21.79 35.12
CA GLY A 119 -20.73 22.12 34.04
C GLY A 119 -19.30 21.75 34.43
N ALA A 120 -19.07 20.48 34.74
CA ALA A 120 -17.74 19.93 34.99
C ALA A 120 -17.34 19.01 33.84
N GLY A 121 -16.18 19.27 33.25
CA GLY A 121 -15.57 18.35 32.31
C GLY A 121 -14.63 19.00 31.29
N GLY A 122 -13.71 19.86 31.75
CA GLY A 122 -12.55 20.24 30.95
C GLY A 122 -11.71 18.99 30.67
N GLY A 123 -11.92 18.38 29.51
CA GLY A 123 -11.06 17.33 28.99
C GLY A 123 -9.72 17.93 28.61
N SER A 124 -8.67 17.52 29.31
CA SER A 124 -7.29 17.80 28.93
C SER A 124 -7.03 17.14 27.57
N GLU A 125 -7.12 17.90 26.50
CA GLU A 125 -6.54 17.52 25.21
C GLU A 125 -5.04 17.27 25.42
N SER A 126 -4.64 16.00 25.35
CA SER A 126 -3.24 15.65 25.16
C SER A 126 -2.83 16.06 23.75
N ARG A 127 -2.43 17.33 23.60
CA ARG A 127 -1.80 17.82 22.37
C ARG A 127 -0.45 17.15 22.21
N PHE A 128 -0.41 16.06 21.45
CA PHE A 128 0.80 15.59 20.81
C PHE A 128 1.20 16.61 19.73
N VAL A 129 1.90 17.67 20.13
CA VAL A 129 2.50 18.65 19.20
C VAL A 129 3.80 18.05 18.65
N GLU A 130 3.91 17.92 17.33
CA GLU A 130 4.97 17.32 16.49
C GLU A 130 6.40 17.94 16.65
N SER A 131 7.44 17.32 16.07
CA SER A 131 8.86 17.68 16.26
C SER A 131 9.50 18.36 15.03
N PRO A 132 9.87 19.64 15.08
CA PRO A 132 10.33 20.39 13.90
C PRO A 132 11.81 20.16 13.50
N VAL A 133 12.62 19.43 14.28
CA VAL A 133 14.10 19.54 14.18
C VAL A 133 14.74 18.58 13.16
N GLY A 134 14.12 17.42 12.90
CA GLY A 134 14.50 16.54 11.78
C GLY A 134 13.82 16.94 10.46
N GLU A 135 12.60 17.44 10.56
CA GLU A 135 11.69 17.78 9.46
C GLU A 135 12.14 19.04 8.70
N ALA A 136 12.66 20.05 9.42
CA ALA A 136 13.14 21.29 8.80
C ALA A 136 14.35 21.07 7.87
N LYS A 137 15.21 20.08 8.15
CA LYS A 137 16.37 19.76 7.29
C LYS A 137 15.97 18.97 6.04
N VAL A 138 14.98 18.10 6.16
CA VAL A 138 14.44 17.29 5.05
C VAL A 138 13.68 18.18 4.06
N SER A 139 12.80 19.06 4.57
CA SER A 139 12.11 20.09 3.78
C SER A 139 13.08 20.99 2.99
N ALA A 140 14.17 21.44 3.64
CA ALA A 140 15.17 22.27 2.98
C ALA A 140 15.95 21.52 1.86
N ALA A 141 16.21 20.22 2.02
CA ALA A 141 16.89 19.41 1.01
C ALA A 141 16.00 19.15 -0.22
N VAL A 142 14.71 18.89 -0.01
CA VAL A 142 13.71 18.74 -1.07
C VAL A 142 13.56 20.05 -1.85
N ALA A 143 13.43 21.19 -1.14
CA ALA A 143 13.35 22.51 -1.75
C ALA A 143 14.62 22.86 -2.57
N LYS A 144 15.81 22.52 -2.06
CA LYS A 144 17.09 22.73 -2.76
C LYS A 144 17.24 21.84 -3.99
N ALA A 145 16.76 20.60 -3.93
CA ALA A 145 16.72 19.71 -5.08
C ALA A 145 15.77 20.24 -6.16
N ALA A 146 14.57 20.67 -5.77
CA ALA A 146 13.61 21.29 -6.68
C ALA A 146 14.15 22.59 -7.33
N ALA A 147 14.94 23.37 -6.60
CA ALA A 147 15.52 24.63 -7.10
C ALA A 147 16.69 24.44 -8.08
N SER A 148 17.38 23.29 -8.06
CA SER A 148 18.58 23.04 -8.89
C SER A 148 18.41 21.95 -9.94
N LEU A 149 17.37 21.11 -9.83
CA LEU A 149 17.02 20.05 -10.78
C LEU A 149 15.73 20.44 -11.51
N SER A 150 15.86 20.84 -12.77
CA SER A 150 14.76 21.44 -13.55
C SER A 150 13.81 20.45 -14.21
N SER A 151 14.13 19.15 -14.25
CA SER A 151 13.31 18.13 -14.92
C SER A 151 12.97 16.95 -14.01
N ASP A 152 11.80 16.37 -14.23
CA ASP A 152 11.35 15.15 -13.54
C ASP A 152 12.30 13.97 -13.73
N GLY A 153 12.95 13.86 -14.90
CA GLY A 153 14.00 12.88 -15.12
C GLY A 153 15.18 13.07 -14.16
N SER A 154 15.62 14.31 -13.98
CA SER A 154 16.70 14.65 -13.04
C SER A 154 16.28 14.40 -11.59
N LEU A 155 15.04 14.71 -11.22
CA LEU A 155 14.49 14.43 -9.88
C LEU A 155 14.41 12.93 -9.61
N ALA A 156 13.87 12.14 -10.54
CA ALA A 156 13.79 10.69 -10.43
C ALA A 156 15.19 10.06 -10.22
N VAL A 157 16.24 10.62 -10.83
CA VAL A 157 17.61 10.18 -10.61
C VAL A 157 18.19 10.67 -9.28
N HIS A 158 18.01 11.94 -8.91
CA HIS A 158 18.86 12.59 -7.91
C HIS A 158 18.17 13.05 -6.62
N ALA A 159 16.85 13.28 -6.63
CA ALA A 159 16.12 13.71 -5.43
C ALA A 159 16.24 12.66 -4.32
N GLY A 160 16.35 13.10 -3.07
CA GLY A 160 16.59 12.25 -1.90
C GLY A 160 17.98 11.60 -1.82
N GLU A 161 18.91 11.94 -2.74
CA GLU A 161 20.23 11.29 -2.79
C GLU A 161 21.40 12.25 -3.01
N ARG A 162 21.34 13.13 -4.02
CA ARG A 162 22.49 13.91 -4.51
C ARG A 162 23.05 14.92 -3.51
N PHE A 163 22.18 15.52 -2.69
CA PHE A 163 22.51 16.62 -1.79
C PHE A 163 22.67 16.20 -0.32
N GLY A 164 22.65 14.89 -0.06
CA GLY A 164 22.67 14.31 1.29
C GLY A 164 21.58 13.27 1.45
N ARG A 165 21.79 12.31 2.36
CA ARG A 165 20.92 11.13 2.58
C ARG A 165 20.62 10.83 4.05
N GLY A 166 20.96 11.76 4.95
CA GLY A 166 20.95 11.52 6.40
C GLY A 166 22.04 10.56 6.90
N ILE A 167 22.42 9.55 6.12
CA ILE A 167 23.54 8.64 6.38
C ILE A 167 24.84 9.17 5.78
N THR A 168 25.88 9.29 6.61
CA THR A 168 27.22 9.71 6.16
C THR A 168 27.85 8.62 5.30
N THR A 169 28.11 8.92 4.03
CA THR A 169 28.76 8.01 3.08
C THR A 169 29.36 8.79 1.92
N ASP A 170 30.47 8.31 1.37
CA ASP A 170 31.09 8.74 0.11
C ASP A 170 30.63 7.90 -1.09
N ALA A 171 29.79 6.88 -0.87
CA ALA A 171 29.25 6.03 -1.93
C ALA A 171 28.28 6.80 -2.85
N ILE A 172 28.26 6.44 -4.13
CA ILE A 172 27.36 7.05 -5.11
C ILE A 172 25.91 6.63 -4.85
N THR A 173 25.67 5.35 -4.55
CA THR A 173 24.32 4.79 -4.33
C THR A 173 23.92 4.84 -2.86
N THR A 174 22.61 4.86 -2.58
CA THR A 174 22.08 4.74 -1.22
C THR A 174 22.44 3.36 -0.64
N PRO A 175 23.10 3.30 0.54
CA PRO A 175 23.36 2.04 1.23
C PRO A 175 22.06 1.36 1.67
N VAL A 176 22.03 0.03 1.61
CA VAL A 176 20.88 -0.74 2.14
C VAL A 176 21.09 -1.02 3.62
N VAL A 177 20.32 -0.35 4.47
CA VAL A 177 20.42 -0.49 5.93
C VAL A 177 19.46 -1.57 6.42
N ASN A 178 19.94 -2.81 6.43
CA ASN A 178 19.23 -3.97 6.97
C ASN A 178 19.36 -4.04 8.51
N THR A 179 18.56 -3.24 9.21
CA THR A 179 18.45 -3.28 10.67
C THR A 179 16.98 -3.25 11.10
N SER A 180 16.69 -3.82 12.27
CA SER A 180 15.38 -3.76 12.90
C SER A 180 15.27 -2.68 14.00
N ALA A 181 16.40 -2.23 14.56
CA ALA A 181 16.43 -1.25 15.64
C ALA A 181 17.64 -0.32 15.50
N TYR A 182 17.52 0.87 16.10
CA TYR A 182 18.58 1.87 16.16
C TYR A 182 18.99 2.06 17.62
N TRP A 183 20.29 2.20 17.85
CA TRP A 183 20.84 2.34 19.19
C TRP A 183 21.12 3.82 19.48
N PHE A 184 21.13 4.17 20.77
CA PHE A 184 21.52 5.48 21.29
C PHE A 184 22.87 5.33 21.99
N ASN A 185 23.73 6.36 21.91
CA ASN A 185 25.06 6.32 22.50
C ASN A 185 25.02 6.23 24.03
N ASN A 186 24.03 6.87 24.64
CA ASN A 186 23.77 6.88 26.07
C ASN A 186 22.28 7.14 26.35
N SER A 187 21.89 7.05 27.63
CA SER A 187 20.50 7.28 28.04
C SER A 187 20.05 8.74 27.86
N ASP A 188 20.97 9.70 27.92
CA ASP A 188 20.64 11.12 27.75
C ASP A 188 20.18 11.39 26.31
N GLU A 189 20.83 10.79 25.31
CA GLU A 189 20.41 10.89 23.90
C GLU A 189 19.04 10.23 23.66
N LEU A 190 18.72 9.16 24.39
CA LEU A 190 17.39 8.56 24.36
C LEU A 190 16.33 9.50 24.98
N ILE A 191 16.66 10.15 26.10
CA ILE A 191 15.77 11.15 26.73
C ILE A 191 15.57 12.32 25.76
N ASP A 192 16.65 12.83 25.17
CA ASP A 192 16.58 13.88 24.14
C ASP A 192 15.72 13.46 22.96
N PHE A 193 15.80 12.21 22.51
CA PHE A 193 14.92 11.69 21.46
C PHE A 193 13.45 11.69 21.88
N LYS A 194 13.14 11.17 23.08
CA LYS A 194 11.76 11.12 23.59
C LYS A 194 11.18 12.52 23.84
N GLU A 195 12.03 13.47 24.20
CA GLU A 195 11.68 14.88 24.39
C GLU A 195 11.89 15.73 23.13
N LYS A 196 12.04 15.09 21.95
CA LYS A 196 12.06 15.73 20.62
C LYS A 196 13.24 16.67 20.37
N ARG A 197 14.32 16.55 21.13
CA ARG A 197 15.61 17.25 20.94
C ARG A 197 16.63 16.47 20.10
N HIS A 198 16.42 15.16 19.91
CA HIS A 198 17.23 14.31 19.04
C HIS A 198 16.36 13.57 18.03
N ALA A 199 16.85 13.38 16.80
CA ALA A 199 16.13 12.66 15.74
C ALA A 199 16.67 11.25 15.57
N SER A 200 15.80 10.25 15.68
CA SER A 200 16.13 8.84 15.45
C SER A 200 14.90 8.13 14.89
N PHE A 201 15.13 7.05 14.13
CA PHE A 201 14.04 6.16 13.74
C PHE A 201 13.58 5.27 14.89
N GLU A 202 14.40 5.07 15.93
CA GLU A 202 14.20 4.17 17.07
C GLU A 202 14.07 2.68 16.67
N TYR A 203 13.10 2.36 15.83
CA TYR A 203 12.73 1.02 15.41
C TYR A 203 12.38 0.96 13.92
N GLY A 204 12.70 -0.15 13.27
CA GLY A 204 12.59 -0.29 11.80
C GLY A 204 11.17 -0.19 11.24
N ARG A 205 10.14 -0.31 12.09
CA ARG A 205 8.74 -0.04 11.71
C ARG A 205 8.46 1.45 11.51
N TYR A 206 9.17 2.32 12.23
CA TYR A 206 8.90 3.76 12.25
C TYR A 206 9.72 4.52 11.21
N GLY A 207 10.78 3.88 10.69
CA GLY A 207 11.50 4.38 9.54
C GLY A 207 12.82 3.67 9.29
N ASN A 208 13.39 3.99 8.14
CA ASN A 208 14.68 3.48 7.70
C ASN A 208 15.36 4.49 6.77
N PRO A 209 16.68 4.74 6.88
CA PRO A 209 17.36 5.72 6.03
C PRO A 209 17.31 5.36 4.54
N THR A 210 17.28 4.07 4.19
CA THR A 210 17.10 3.61 2.80
C THR A 210 15.73 4.00 2.26
N THR A 211 14.69 3.80 3.09
CA THR A 211 13.30 4.13 2.74
C THR A 211 13.06 5.64 2.77
N GLN A 212 13.70 6.38 3.67
CA GLN A 212 13.62 7.84 3.73
C GLN A 212 14.11 8.48 2.42
N ALA A 213 15.25 8.03 1.88
CA ALA A 213 15.74 8.51 0.59
C ALA A 213 14.74 8.27 -0.57
N LEU A 214 13.96 7.17 -0.48
CA LEU A 214 12.90 6.85 -1.44
C LEU A 214 11.66 7.74 -1.25
N GLU A 215 11.25 7.97 0.00
CA GLU A 215 10.16 8.90 0.36
C GLU A 215 10.46 10.31 -0.15
N GLU A 216 11.63 10.87 0.18
CA GLU A 216 12.06 12.20 -0.26
C GLU A 216 12.11 12.34 -1.79
N LYS A 217 12.58 11.29 -2.48
CA LYS A 217 12.59 11.25 -3.95
C LYS A 217 11.19 11.36 -4.52
N MET A 218 10.24 10.60 -3.95
CA MET A 218 8.86 10.59 -4.42
C MET A 218 8.15 11.90 -4.08
N SER A 219 8.37 12.47 -2.90
CA SER A 219 7.79 13.78 -2.55
C SER A 219 8.23 14.86 -3.53
N ALA A 220 9.52 14.90 -3.86
CA ALA A 220 10.04 15.83 -4.86
C ALA A 220 9.42 15.61 -6.25
N LEU A 221 9.16 14.36 -6.64
CA LEU A 221 8.59 14.02 -7.93
C LEU A 221 7.10 14.37 -7.99
N GLU A 222 6.31 14.02 -6.98
CA GLU A 222 4.87 14.34 -6.91
C GLU A 222 4.56 15.80 -6.58
N ARG A 223 5.57 16.59 -6.21
CA ARG A 223 5.40 17.94 -5.64
C ARG A 223 4.63 17.90 -4.31
N ALA A 224 4.85 16.85 -3.53
CA ALA A 224 4.28 16.67 -2.21
C ALA A 224 5.21 17.24 -1.13
N GLU A 225 4.63 17.59 0.02
CA GLU A 225 5.41 17.93 1.21
C GLU A 225 6.03 16.68 1.83
N SER A 226 5.29 15.56 1.80
CA SER A 226 5.68 14.31 2.43
C SER A 226 5.19 13.10 1.64
N THR A 227 5.89 11.98 1.79
CA THR A 227 5.52 10.68 1.23
C THR A 227 5.77 9.58 2.24
N LEU A 228 4.87 8.61 2.30
CA LEU A 228 5.03 7.37 3.05
C LEU A 228 5.13 6.18 2.08
N PHE A 229 6.18 5.36 2.21
CA PHE A 229 6.31 4.09 1.49
C PHE A 229 5.91 2.89 2.35
N VAL A 230 5.16 1.97 1.74
CA VAL A 230 4.54 0.83 2.42
C VAL A 230 4.67 -0.46 1.61
N SER A 231 4.31 -1.58 2.21
CA SER A 231 4.53 -2.94 1.69
C SER A 231 3.86 -3.24 0.34
N SER A 232 2.77 -2.56 -0.02
CA SER A 232 2.07 -2.75 -1.30
C SER A 232 1.11 -1.60 -1.60
N GLY A 233 0.70 -1.46 -2.87
CA GLY A 233 -0.36 -0.51 -3.25
C GLY A 233 -1.69 -0.76 -2.53
N MET A 234 -2.07 -2.02 -2.31
CA MET A 234 -3.28 -2.34 -1.52
C MET A 234 -3.18 -1.85 -0.09
N TYR A 235 -2.02 -2.01 0.56
CA TYR A 235 -1.82 -1.48 1.89
C TYR A 235 -1.86 0.05 1.90
N ALA A 236 -1.36 0.72 0.85
CA ALA A 236 -1.46 2.17 0.72
C ALA A 236 -2.93 2.65 0.73
N SER A 237 -3.80 2.00 -0.06
CA SER A 237 -5.24 2.30 -0.08
C SER A 237 -5.90 2.03 1.28
N VAL A 238 -5.62 0.88 1.89
CA VAL A 238 -6.16 0.50 3.21
C VAL A 238 -5.72 1.49 4.29
N ALA A 239 -4.43 1.80 4.37
CA ALA A 239 -3.89 2.72 5.37
C ALA A 239 -4.49 4.12 5.22
N THR A 240 -4.66 4.60 3.98
CA THR A 240 -5.29 5.90 3.70
C THR A 240 -6.75 5.92 4.17
N LEU A 241 -7.56 4.96 3.72
CA LEU A 241 -8.99 4.92 4.04
C LEU A 241 -9.23 4.70 5.54
N SER A 242 -8.52 3.77 6.17
CA SER A 242 -8.68 3.46 7.60
C SER A 242 -8.19 4.56 8.54
N SER A 243 -7.28 5.43 8.11
CA SER A 243 -6.77 6.51 8.96
C SER A 243 -7.51 7.83 8.79
N LEU A 244 -8.10 8.08 7.62
CA LEU A 244 -8.72 9.37 7.30
C LEU A 244 -10.25 9.34 7.32
N VAL A 245 -10.87 8.18 7.08
CA VAL A 245 -12.32 8.07 7.12
C VAL A 245 -12.75 7.71 8.53
N PRO A 246 -13.49 8.58 9.24
CA PRO A 246 -13.93 8.29 10.59
C PRO A 246 -14.92 7.12 10.60
N ALA A 247 -15.02 6.43 11.74
CA ALA A 247 -16.11 5.47 11.96
C ALA A 247 -17.47 6.16 11.76
N GLY A 248 -18.40 5.51 11.06
CA GLY A 248 -19.66 6.13 10.66
C GLY A 248 -19.57 7.13 9.49
N GLY A 249 -18.38 7.34 8.92
CA GLY A 249 -18.14 8.27 7.82
C GLY A 249 -18.75 7.82 6.49
N HIS A 250 -18.62 8.67 5.47
CA HIS A 250 -19.11 8.40 4.12
C HIS A 250 -18.02 8.66 3.08
N ILE A 251 -17.87 7.74 2.12
CA ILE A 251 -16.93 7.91 1.01
C ILE A 251 -17.65 7.84 -0.34
N VAL A 252 -17.09 8.52 -1.33
CA VAL A 252 -17.54 8.44 -2.73
C VAL A 252 -16.44 7.79 -3.55
N ILE A 253 -16.78 6.75 -4.31
CA ILE A 253 -15.85 6.08 -5.23
C ILE A 253 -16.45 5.94 -6.62
N THR A 254 -15.60 5.64 -7.60
CA THR A 254 -16.08 5.32 -8.94
C THR A 254 -16.41 3.83 -9.12
N THR A 255 -17.22 3.50 -10.13
CA THR A 255 -17.55 2.12 -10.53
C THR A 255 -16.32 1.31 -10.91
N ASP A 256 -15.30 1.96 -11.47
CA ASP A 256 -14.09 1.33 -12.00
C ASP A 256 -12.97 1.20 -10.95
N CYS A 257 -13.31 1.36 -9.66
CA CYS A 257 -12.36 1.18 -8.57
C CYS A 257 -11.76 -0.22 -8.58
N TYR A 258 -10.44 -0.31 -8.38
CA TYR A 258 -9.66 -1.53 -8.43
C TYR A 258 -10.32 -2.59 -7.56
N ARG A 259 -10.59 -3.75 -8.16
CA ARG A 259 -11.47 -4.77 -7.58
C ARG A 259 -11.15 -5.12 -6.13
N LYS A 260 -9.86 -5.19 -5.74
CA LYS A 260 -9.48 -5.50 -4.36
C LYS A 260 -9.71 -4.34 -3.41
N THR A 261 -9.49 -3.10 -3.86
CA THR A 261 -9.87 -1.89 -3.12
C THR A 261 -11.38 -1.84 -2.94
N ARG A 262 -12.15 -2.17 -3.99
CA ARG A 262 -13.59 -2.25 -3.92
C ARG A 262 -14.10 -3.28 -2.90
N ILE A 263 -13.51 -4.48 -2.89
CA ILE A 263 -13.82 -5.52 -1.90
C ILE A 263 -13.55 -5.03 -0.47
N PHE A 264 -12.43 -4.34 -0.23
CA PHE A 264 -12.14 -3.76 1.08
C PHE A 264 -13.21 -2.73 1.48
N ILE A 265 -13.58 -1.85 0.56
CA ILE A 265 -14.59 -0.81 0.78
C ILE A 265 -15.98 -1.41 1.07
N GLU A 266 -16.38 -2.47 0.37
CA GLU A 266 -17.72 -3.05 0.52
C GLU A 266 -17.84 -4.06 1.67
N ASN A 267 -16.72 -4.70 2.07
CA ASN A 267 -16.77 -5.78 3.05
C ASN A 267 -16.13 -5.43 4.40
N GLU A 268 -15.12 -4.56 4.43
CA GLU A 268 -14.38 -4.24 5.65
C GLU A 268 -14.80 -2.90 6.25
N LEU A 269 -14.91 -1.84 5.44
CA LEU A 269 -15.30 -0.51 5.93
C LEU A 269 -16.71 -0.47 6.59
N PRO A 270 -17.73 -1.22 6.13
CA PRO A 270 -19.04 -1.22 6.79
C PRO A 270 -19.01 -1.78 8.21
N LYS A 271 -18.01 -2.60 8.56
CA LYS A 271 -17.82 -3.07 9.96
C LYS A 271 -17.48 -1.92 10.91
N MET A 272 -16.98 -0.79 10.38
CA MET A 272 -16.74 0.45 11.11
C MET A 272 -17.89 1.47 10.94
N GLY A 273 -19.02 1.05 10.38
CA GLY A 273 -20.15 1.93 10.06
C GLY A 273 -19.90 2.88 8.88
N ILE A 274 -18.79 2.73 8.16
CA ILE A 274 -18.48 3.58 7.01
C ILE A 274 -19.37 3.17 5.83
N SER A 275 -20.06 4.15 5.25
CA SER A 275 -20.93 3.98 4.10
C SER A 275 -20.27 4.49 2.81
N VAL A 276 -20.74 4.00 1.66
CA VAL A 276 -20.15 4.30 0.36
C VAL A 276 -21.22 4.66 -0.68
N THR A 277 -20.99 5.73 -1.43
CA THR A 277 -21.68 6.03 -2.69
C THR A 277 -20.75 5.70 -3.86
N VAL A 278 -21.34 5.13 -4.91
CA VAL A 278 -20.62 4.66 -6.10
C VAL A 278 -21.16 5.38 -7.31
N ILE A 279 -20.30 6.06 -8.05
CA ILE A 279 -20.67 6.87 -9.22
C ILE A 279 -19.90 6.45 -10.47
N ASP A 280 -20.42 6.77 -11.65
CA ASP A 280 -19.62 6.66 -12.88
C ASP A 280 -18.47 7.69 -12.86
N PRO A 281 -17.26 7.38 -13.35
CA PRO A 281 -16.13 8.33 -13.38
C PRO A 281 -16.42 9.68 -14.06
N ALA A 282 -17.32 9.72 -15.04
CA ALA A 282 -17.67 10.93 -15.78
C ALA A 282 -18.93 11.63 -15.23
N ASP A 283 -19.64 11.02 -14.27
CA ASP A 283 -20.89 11.56 -13.75
C ASP A 283 -20.68 12.54 -12.58
N ILE A 284 -20.33 13.77 -12.96
CA ILE A 284 -20.14 14.88 -12.04
C ILE A 284 -21.45 15.27 -11.31
N GLU A 285 -22.62 15.06 -11.90
CA GLU A 285 -23.90 15.38 -11.25
C GLU A 285 -24.19 14.42 -10.11
N SER A 286 -23.90 13.12 -10.29
CA SER A 286 -23.96 12.16 -9.18
C SER A 286 -22.97 12.49 -8.06
N LEU A 287 -21.76 13.00 -8.40
CA LEU A 287 -20.81 13.49 -7.39
C LEU A 287 -21.41 14.65 -6.59
N LYS A 288 -21.92 15.69 -7.27
CA LYS A 288 -22.56 16.85 -6.61
C LYS A 288 -23.71 16.43 -5.71
N SER A 289 -24.61 15.59 -6.24
CA SER A 289 -25.74 15.06 -5.48
C SER A 289 -25.29 14.30 -4.24
N SER A 290 -24.23 13.48 -4.34
CA SER A 290 -23.71 12.73 -3.19
C SER A 290 -23.10 13.66 -2.14
N LEU A 291 -22.35 14.67 -2.57
CA LEU A 291 -21.77 15.71 -1.71
C LEU A 291 -22.82 16.61 -1.04
N ASP A 292 -23.97 16.82 -1.67
CA ASP A 292 -25.08 17.58 -1.10
C ASP A 292 -25.91 16.77 -0.09
N GLN A 293 -26.07 15.47 -0.34
CA GLN A 293 -26.92 14.59 0.48
C GLN A 293 -26.18 13.98 1.67
N ASN A 294 -24.86 13.82 1.58
CA ASN A 294 -24.06 13.12 2.57
C ASN A 294 -22.93 14.02 3.07
N ASN A 295 -22.53 13.83 4.34
CA ASN A 295 -21.29 14.42 4.86
C ASN A 295 -20.09 13.58 4.40
N VAL A 296 -19.70 13.75 3.14
CA VAL A 296 -18.63 12.97 2.51
C VAL A 296 -17.29 13.33 3.15
N SER A 297 -16.60 12.33 3.70
CA SER A 297 -15.28 12.50 4.30
C SER A 297 -14.18 12.47 3.23
N LEU A 298 -14.33 11.60 2.22
CA LEU A 298 -13.30 11.40 1.21
C LEU A 298 -13.89 10.90 -0.13
N PHE A 299 -13.46 11.52 -1.23
CA PHE A 299 -13.60 11.00 -2.58
C PHE A 299 -12.34 10.21 -2.98
N PHE A 300 -12.52 8.99 -3.46
CA PHE A 300 -11.44 8.10 -3.87
C PHE A 300 -11.64 7.62 -5.31
N SER A 301 -10.66 7.84 -6.18
CA SER A 301 -10.72 7.30 -7.54
C SER A 301 -9.36 7.05 -8.17
N GLU A 302 -9.32 6.15 -9.13
CA GLU A 302 -8.19 5.98 -10.06
C GLU A 302 -8.34 6.94 -11.24
N SER A 303 -7.23 7.49 -11.72
CA SER A 303 -7.21 8.27 -12.96
C SER A 303 -5.85 8.13 -13.64
N PRO A 304 -5.75 7.43 -14.80
CA PRO A 304 -6.80 6.66 -15.47
C PRO A 304 -7.27 5.39 -14.71
N THR A 305 -8.51 4.95 -14.95
CA THR A 305 -9.11 3.77 -14.31
C THR A 305 -8.72 2.43 -14.97
N ASN A 306 -8.93 1.31 -14.27
CA ASN A 306 -8.79 -0.03 -14.83
C ASN A 306 -10.16 -0.74 -14.95
N PRO A 307 -10.49 -1.39 -16.09
CA PRO A 307 -9.65 -1.63 -17.27
C PRO A 307 -9.84 -0.62 -18.41
N PHE A 308 -10.83 0.28 -18.32
CA PHE A 308 -11.27 1.10 -19.45
C PHE A 308 -10.52 2.43 -19.61
N LEU A 309 -9.57 2.74 -18.72
CA LEU A 309 -8.74 3.94 -18.76
C LEU A 309 -9.55 5.24 -18.75
N ARG A 310 -10.71 5.23 -18.08
CA ARG A 310 -11.55 6.42 -17.87
C ARG A 310 -10.72 7.46 -17.10
N CYS A 311 -10.88 8.73 -17.44
CA CYS A 311 -10.15 9.81 -16.78
C CYS A 311 -11.12 10.66 -15.97
N VAL A 312 -10.79 10.92 -14.72
CA VAL A 312 -11.51 11.85 -13.85
C VAL A 312 -10.90 13.24 -14.01
N ASP A 313 -11.73 14.27 -14.10
CA ASP A 313 -11.30 15.68 -14.09
C ASP A 313 -10.89 16.08 -12.66
N ILE A 314 -9.61 15.92 -12.33
CA ILE A 314 -9.13 16.06 -10.94
C ILE A 314 -9.39 17.47 -10.42
N GLU A 315 -9.13 18.49 -11.23
CA GLU A 315 -9.31 19.89 -10.83
C GLU A 315 -10.77 20.19 -10.47
N LEU A 316 -11.71 19.77 -11.32
CA LEU A 316 -13.13 19.95 -11.08
C LEU A 316 -13.61 19.17 -9.85
N VAL A 317 -13.20 17.90 -9.72
CA VAL A 317 -13.60 17.05 -8.59
C VAL A 317 -13.05 17.60 -7.27
N SER A 318 -11.78 18.00 -7.23
CA SER A 318 -11.17 18.64 -6.08
C SER A 318 -11.93 19.90 -5.66
N GLN A 319 -12.25 20.78 -6.61
CA GLN A 319 -13.03 21.97 -6.30
C GLN A 319 -14.39 21.64 -5.67
N LEU A 320 -15.12 20.66 -6.23
CA LEU A 320 -16.44 20.27 -5.71
C LEU A 320 -16.34 19.65 -4.30
N CYS A 321 -15.38 18.75 -4.08
CA CYS A 321 -15.15 18.10 -2.80
C CYS A 321 -14.73 19.12 -1.72
N HIS A 322 -13.77 20.00 -2.02
CA HIS A 322 -13.27 21.01 -1.09
C HIS A 322 -14.34 22.01 -0.67
N ASN A 323 -15.24 22.40 -1.57
CA ASN A 323 -16.41 23.25 -1.25
C ASN A 323 -17.34 22.64 -0.18
N LYS A 324 -17.23 21.33 0.05
CA LYS A 324 -18.02 20.56 1.01
C LYS A 324 -17.17 19.98 2.15
N GLY A 325 -15.88 20.30 2.19
CA GLY A 325 -14.93 19.81 3.21
C GLY A 325 -14.48 18.35 3.02
N ALA A 326 -14.78 17.73 1.87
CA ALA A 326 -14.34 16.37 1.57
C ALA A 326 -12.90 16.35 1.03
N LEU A 327 -12.10 15.37 1.45
CA LEU A 327 -10.77 15.13 0.89
C LEU A 327 -10.84 14.43 -0.47
N VAL A 328 -9.83 14.62 -1.31
CA VAL A 328 -9.66 13.95 -2.60
C VAL A 328 -8.38 13.12 -2.61
N CYS A 329 -8.54 11.82 -2.84
CA CYS A 329 -7.44 10.89 -3.00
C CYS A 329 -7.48 10.26 -4.40
N ILE A 330 -6.41 10.45 -5.17
CA ILE A 330 -6.26 9.91 -6.52
C ILE A 330 -5.24 8.78 -6.53
N ASP A 331 -5.64 7.60 -7.00
CA ASP A 331 -4.70 6.56 -7.38
C ASP A 331 -4.16 6.85 -8.78
N GLY A 332 -2.92 7.35 -8.82
CA GLY A 332 -2.19 7.71 -10.03
C GLY A 332 -1.37 6.55 -10.61
N THR A 333 -1.63 5.29 -10.23
CA THR A 333 -0.81 4.14 -10.64
C THR A 333 -0.62 4.04 -12.15
N PHE A 334 -1.67 4.25 -12.95
CA PHE A 334 -1.60 4.16 -14.42
C PHE A 334 -0.94 5.37 -15.07
N ALA A 335 -1.15 6.57 -14.53
CA ALA A 335 -0.51 7.76 -15.04
C ALA A 335 0.99 7.74 -14.75
N SER A 336 1.37 7.27 -13.56
CA SER A 336 2.69 7.48 -12.93
C SER A 336 2.96 8.96 -12.60
N PRO A 337 3.89 9.23 -11.67
CA PRO A 337 4.32 10.60 -11.39
C PRO A 337 4.76 11.37 -12.63
N VAL A 338 5.23 10.70 -13.68
CA VAL A 338 5.81 11.37 -14.84
C VAL A 338 4.74 11.99 -15.73
N ASN A 339 3.62 11.30 -15.93
CA ASN A 339 2.60 11.78 -16.86
C ASN A 339 1.58 12.70 -16.20
N GLN A 340 1.38 12.63 -14.89
CA GLN A 340 0.34 13.39 -14.19
C GLN A 340 0.76 13.73 -12.77
N LYS A 341 0.40 14.94 -12.33
CA LYS A 341 0.65 15.45 -10.98
C LYS A 341 -0.68 15.73 -10.30
N ALA A 342 -1.29 14.72 -9.70
CA ALA A 342 -2.63 14.85 -9.12
C ALA A 342 -2.69 15.95 -8.03
N LEU A 343 -1.64 16.07 -7.22
CA LEU A 343 -1.55 17.09 -6.17
C LEU A 343 -1.57 18.52 -6.75
N THR A 344 -0.88 18.77 -7.86
CA THR A 344 -0.88 20.11 -8.48
C THR A 344 -2.20 20.44 -9.17
N LEU A 345 -3.05 19.45 -9.39
CA LEU A 345 -4.42 19.61 -9.91
C LEU A 345 -5.45 19.77 -8.78
N GLY A 346 -5.01 19.77 -7.51
CA GLY A 346 -5.87 20.00 -6.35
C GLY A 346 -6.25 18.75 -5.57
N ALA A 347 -5.75 17.55 -5.89
CA ALA A 347 -5.95 16.40 -5.02
C ALA A 347 -5.20 16.59 -3.69
N ASP A 348 -5.77 16.16 -2.57
CA ASP A 348 -5.10 16.22 -1.26
C ASP A 348 -4.04 15.13 -1.11
N LEU A 349 -4.32 13.98 -1.72
CA LEU A 349 -3.47 12.80 -1.68
C LEU A 349 -3.36 12.17 -3.07
N VAL A 350 -2.16 11.70 -3.39
CA VAL A 350 -1.92 10.79 -4.50
C VAL A 350 -1.31 9.51 -3.96
N LEU A 351 -1.84 8.37 -4.40
CA LEU A 351 -1.26 7.07 -4.08
C LEU A 351 -0.83 6.34 -5.34
N HIS A 352 0.15 5.45 -5.18
CA HIS A 352 0.55 4.54 -6.26
C HIS A 352 0.81 3.13 -5.73
N SER A 353 0.52 2.16 -6.58
CA SER A 353 1.18 0.86 -6.52
C SER A 353 2.57 0.97 -7.14
N ALA A 354 3.59 1.19 -6.30
CA ALA A 354 4.98 1.25 -6.73
C ALA A 354 5.47 -0.04 -7.40
N THR A 355 4.75 -1.15 -7.19
CA THR A 355 4.88 -2.42 -7.92
C THR A 355 4.90 -2.25 -9.45
N LYS A 356 4.20 -1.25 -9.97
CA LYS A 356 3.94 -1.08 -11.41
C LYS A 356 5.04 -0.27 -12.07
N PHE A 357 4.72 0.92 -12.59
CA PHE A 357 5.66 1.75 -13.35
C PHE A 357 6.87 2.24 -12.53
N ILE A 358 6.66 2.52 -11.24
CA ILE A 358 7.70 3.09 -10.37
C ILE A 358 8.84 2.08 -10.19
N GLY A 359 8.55 0.87 -9.71
CA GLY A 359 9.48 -0.25 -9.64
C GLY A 359 9.92 -0.70 -11.03
N GLY A 360 8.97 -0.99 -11.92
CA GLY A 360 9.17 -1.08 -13.38
C GLY A 360 9.90 -2.32 -13.88
N HIS A 361 10.25 -3.27 -13.00
CA HIS A 361 11.06 -4.45 -13.33
C HIS A 361 10.39 -5.78 -12.92
N ASN A 362 9.11 -5.75 -12.52
CA ASN A 362 8.30 -6.93 -12.17
C ASN A 362 8.88 -7.81 -11.04
N ASP A 363 9.70 -7.24 -10.16
CA ASP A 363 10.49 -7.98 -9.17
C ASP A 363 10.31 -7.46 -7.72
N VAL A 364 9.46 -6.43 -7.53
CA VAL A 364 9.24 -5.80 -6.22
C VAL A 364 7.79 -5.37 -6.03
N LEU A 365 7.23 -5.64 -4.84
CA LEU A 365 5.97 -5.05 -4.39
C LEU A 365 6.25 -3.82 -3.53
N GLY A 366 5.42 -2.80 -3.70
CA GLY A 366 5.45 -1.60 -2.87
C GLY A 366 4.24 -0.71 -3.15
N GLY A 367 3.94 0.16 -2.21
CA GLY A 367 2.97 1.24 -2.35
C GLY A 367 3.54 2.54 -1.81
N CYS A 368 3.02 3.67 -2.27
CA CYS A 368 3.34 4.97 -1.70
C CYS A 368 2.10 5.86 -1.64
N ILE A 369 2.12 6.80 -0.69
CA ILE A 369 1.09 7.82 -0.48
C ILE A 369 1.82 9.14 -0.32
N SER A 370 1.48 10.14 -1.11
CA SER A 370 2.09 11.47 -1.11
C SER A 370 1.03 12.54 -0.92
N GLY A 371 1.33 13.58 -0.14
CA GLY A 371 0.41 14.69 0.14
C GLY A 371 1.05 15.72 1.07
N SER A 372 0.22 16.46 1.81
CA SER A 372 0.69 17.36 2.87
C SER A 372 1.29 16.58 4.04
N GLU A 373 2.22 17.21 4.76
CA GLU A 373 2.82 16.60 5.95
C GLU A 373 1.74 16.23 6.98
N GLU A 374 0.74 17.09 7.18
CA GLU A 374 -0.36 16.86 8.12
C GLU A 374 -1.13 15.54 7.81
N LEU A 375 -1.49 15.32 6.56
CA LEU A 375 -2.24 14.12 6.17
C LEU A 375 -1.36 12.88 6.21
N ILE A 376 -0.13 12.98 5.69
CA ILE A 376 0.80 11.85 5.69
C ILE A 376 1.18 11.44 7.11
N SER A 377 1.35 12.37 8.04
CA SER A 377 1.64 12.06 9.45
C SER A 377 0.50 11.30 10.13
N LYS A 378 -0.77 11.64 9.88
CA LYS A 378 -1.93 10.86 10.36
C LYS A 378 -1.89 9.42 9.85
N ILE A 379 -1.61 9.23 8.56
CA ILE A 379 -1.49 7.89 7.96
C ILE A 379 -0.26 7.15 8.52
N ARG A 380 0.86 7.85 8.73
CA ARG A 380 2.11 7.30 9.27
C ARG A 380 1.94 6.78 10.70
N LEU A 381 1.19 7.49 11.54
CA LEU A 381 0.83 7.03 12.89
C LEU A 381 0.02 5.72 12.84
N HIS A 382 -0.99 5.65 11.98
CA HIS A 382 -1.75 4.42 11.76
C HIS A 382 -0.86 3.28 11.23
N HIS A 383 0.04 3.58 10.29
CA HIS A 383 1.00 2.64 9.75
C HIS A 383 1.95 2.07 10.82
N HIS A 384 2.42 2.88 11.77
CA HIS A 384 3.27 2.43 12.87
C HIS A 384 2.59 1.41 13.78
N VAL A 385 1.25 1.37 13.80
CA VAL A 385 0.47 0.39 14.57
C VAL A 385 0.20 -0.86 13.73
N ILE A 386 -0.35 -0.71 12.52
CA ILE A 386 -0.76 -1.85 11.68
C ILE A 386 0.46 -2.59 11.08
N GLY A 387 1.54 -1.87 10.75
CA GLY A 387 2.84 -2.47 10.44
C GLY A 387 3.01 -3.00 9.01
N GLY A 388 2.42 -2.35 7.99
CA GLY A 388 2.67 -2.69 6.57
C GLY A 388 4.00 -2.16 6.04
N VAL A 389 5.11 -2.49 6.71
CA VAL A 389 6.45 -1.90 6.51
C VAL A 389 7.07 -2.35 5.19
N LEU A 390 7.67 -1.41 4.45
CA LEU A 390 8.48 -1.73 3.28
C LEU A 390 9.89 -2.20 3.70
N ASN A 391 10.34 -3.33 3.17
CA ASN A 391 11.68 -3.84 3.44
C ASN A 391 12.76 -2.93 2.79
N PRO A 392 13.91 -2.66 3.45
CA PRO A 392 14.96 -1.81 2.88
C PRO A 392 15.53 -2.31 1.54
N ASN A 393 15.57 -3.62 1.30
CA ASN A 393 16.00 -4.17 0.02
C ASN A 393 14.98 -3.84 -1.08
N ALA A 394 13.68 -3.92 -0.77
CA ALA A 394 12.62 -3.51 -1.70
C ALA A 394 12.67 -2.00 -1.97
N ALA A 395 12.89 -1.18 -0.95
CA ALA A 395 13.08 0.27 -1.12
C ALA A 395 14.25 0.57 -2.07
N TYR A 396 15.37 -0.14 -1.92
CA TYR A 396 16.52 0.02 -2.82
C TYR A 396 16.21 -0.44 -4.26
N MET A 397 15.49 -1.54 -4.46
CA MET A 397 15.06 -1.98 -5.80
C MET A 397 14.19 -0.93 -6.48
N ILE A 398 13.27 -0.30 -5.74
CA ILE A 398 12.43 0.79 -6.25
C ILE A 398 13.29 2.03 -6.56
N LEU A 399 14.19 2.45 -5.66
CA LEU A 399 15.13 3.55 -5.92
C LEU A 399 15.92 3.33 -7.21
N ARG A 400 16.42 2.10 -7.42
CA ARG A 400 17.13 1.69 -8.63
C ARG A 400 16.23 1.76 -9.86
N GLY A 401 15.01 1.24 -9.76
CA GLY A 401 14.03 1.28 -10.84
C GLY A 401 13.63 2.70 -11.25
N MET A 402 13.53 3.61 -10.28
CA MET A 402 13.17 5.01 -10.52
C MET A 402 14.21 5.80 -11.31
N LYS A 403 15.49 5.39 -11.29
CA LYS A 403 16.55 6.05 -12.08
C LYS A 403 16.25 6.09 -13.58
N THR A 404 15.52 5.10 -14.09
CA THR A 404 15.14 5.00 -15.51
C THR A 404 13.65 5.29 -15.75
N LEU A 405 12.93 5.78 -14.73
CA LEU A 405 11.47 5.95 -14.79
C LEU A 405 11.03 6.79 -16.00
N HIS A 406 11.63 7.97 -16.18
CA HIS A 406 11.29 8.87 -17.28
C HIS A 406 11.57 8.24 -18.66
N LEU A 407 12.69 7.53 -18.83
CA LEU A 407 13.03 6.84 -20.08
C LEU A 407 12.02 5.73 -20.40
N ARG A 408 11.68 4.92 -19.39
CA ARG A 408 10.72 3.82 -19.53
C ARG A 408 9.33 4.35 -19.86
N VAL A 409 8.84 5.33 -19.11
CA VAL A 409 7.50 5.91 -19.30
C VAL A 409 7.41 6.60 -20.67
N GLN A 410 8.43 7.33 -21.10
CA GLN A 410 8.46 7.95 -22.43
C GLN A 410 8.34 6.90 -23.55
N ASN A 411 9.12 5.82 -23.47
CA ASN A 411 9.06 4.74 -24.47
C ASN A 411 7.72 3.99 -24.43
N GLN A 412 7.17 3.78 -23.23
CA GLN A 412 5.87 3.15 -23.02
C GLN A 412 4.74 3.99 -23.62
N ASN A 413 4.72 5.31 -23.37
CA ASN A 413 3.75 6.22 -23.97
C ASN A 413 3.79 6.17 -25.50
N SER A 414 4.99 6.28 -26.10
CA SER A 414 5.15 6.25 -27.56
C SER A 414 4.74 4.91 -28.18
N THR A 415 5.06 3.80 -27.52
CA THR A 415 4.70 2.47 -28.00
C THR A 415 3.19 2.23 -27.87
N ALA A 416 2.61 2.56 -26.71
CA ALA A 416 1.19 2.38 -26.46
C ALA A 416 0.34 3.22 -27.42
N LEU A 417 0.68 4.48 -27.68
CA LEU A 417 -0.05 5.31 -28.64
C LEU A 417 -0.03 4.72 -30.05
N ARG A 418 1.16 4.32 -30.55
CA ARG A 418 1.27 3.68 -31.88
C ARG A 418 0.47 2.38 -31.97
N MET A 419 0.54 1.56 -30.93
CA MET A 419 -0.24 0.31 -30.86
C MET A 419 -1.73 0.56 -30.77
N ALA A 420 -2.17 1.56 -30.01
CA ALA A 420 -3.58 1.92 -29.89
C ALA A 420 -4.14 2.39 -31.23
N GLN A 421 -3.41 3.23 -31.96
CA GLN A 421 -3.79 3.67 -33.32
C GLN A 421 -3.85 2.50 -34.30
N PHE A 422 -2.83 1.63 -34.30
CA PHE A 422 -2.83 0.43 -35.13
C PHE A 422 -4.02 -0.49 -34.83
N LEU A 423 -4.34 -0.70 -33.56
CA LEU A 423 -5.47 -1.53 -33.14
C LEU A 423 -6.82 -0.89 -33.50
N GLU A 424 -6.94 0.43 -33.44
CA GLU A 424 -8.17 1.17 -33.75
C GLU A 424 -8.55 1.04 -35.23
N GLU A 425 -7.55 0.95 -36.12
CA GLU A 425 -7.76 0.74 -37.56
C GLU A 425 -7.95 -0.74 -37.94
N HIS A 426 -7.71 -1.68 -37.03
CA HIS A 426 -7.65 -3.10 -37.37
C HIS A 426 -9.05 -3.74 -37.46
N PRO A 427 -9.43 -4.40 -38.57
CA PRO A 427 -10.80 -4.86 -38.81
C PRO A 427 -11.31 -5.97 -37.88
N LYS A 428 -10.41 -6.60 -37.12
CA LYS A 428 -10.74 -7.60 -36.09
C LYS A 428 -10.83 -7.02 -34.67
N ILE A 429 -10.80 -5.69 -34.53
CA ILE A 429 -10.92 -5.00 -33.25
C ILE A 429 -12.21 -4.17 -33.30
N ILE A 430 -13.06 -4.33 -32.29
CA ILE A 430 -14.33 -3.61 -32.18
C ILE A 430 -14.10 -2.23 -31.59
N ARG A 431 -13.26 -2.16 -30.55
CA ARG A 431 -13.06 -0.95 -29.76
C ARG A 431 -11.68 -0.95 -29.12
N VAL A 432 -11.09 0.24 -29.05
CA VAL A 432 -9.85 0.49 -28.30
C VAL A 432 -10.13 1.53 -27.24
N TYR A 433 -9.64 1.28 -26.04
CA TYR A 433 -9.66 2.18 -24.90
C TYR A 433 -8.23 2.64 -24.65
N TYR A 434 -7.95 3.89 -25.00
CA TYR A 434 -6.67 4.53 -24.72
C TYR A 434 -6.85 6.05 -24.63
N PRO A 435 -6.45 6.71 -23.53
CA PRO A 435 -6.70 8.15 -23.34
C PRO A 435 -6.10 9.04 -24.43
N GLY A 436 -5.08 8.55 -25.15
CA GLY A 436 -4.44 9.28 -26.25
C GLY A 436 -5.21 9.27 -27.58
N LEU A 437 -6.25 8.43 -27.73
CA LEU A 437 -7.08 8.39 -28.93
C LEU A 437 -8.21 9.43 -28.85
N LEU A 438 -8.52 10.07 -29.98
CA LEU A 438 -9.63 11.04 -30.08
C LEU A 438 -11.00 10.42 -29.79
N SER A 439 -11.13 9.12 -30.03
CA SER A 439 -12.33 8.32 -29.75
C SER A 439 -12.55 8.05 -28.26
N HIS A 440 -11.53 8.26 -27.42
CA HIS A 440 -11.67 8.06 -25.98
C HIS A 440 -12.59 9.14 -25.40
N PRO A 441 -13.62 8.78 -24.61
CA PRO A 441 -14.64 9.76 -24.22
C PRO A 441 -14.08 10.97 -23.45
N GLU A 442 -13.07 10.75 -22.60
CA GLU A 442 -12.37 11.82 -21.86
C GLU A 442 -11.01 12.18 -22.45
N HIS A 443 -10.79 11.99 -23.75
CA HIS A 443 -9.54 12.41 -24.40
C HIS A 443 -9.20 13.87 -24.08
N HIS A 444 -10.21 14.74 -24.06
CA HIS A 444 -10.06 16.16 -23.77
C HIS A 444 -9.55 16.43 -22.33
N ILE A 445 -9.99 15.65 -21.34
CA ILE A 445 -9.49 15.74 -19.95
C ILE A 445 -8.06 15.20 -19.89
N ALA A 446 -7.83 14.00 -20.45
CA ALA A 446 -6.52 13.37 -20.48
C ALA A 446 -5.46 14.29 -21.10
N LYS A 447 -5.76 14.91 -22.25
CA LYS A 447 -4.86 15.84 -22.93
C LYS A 447 -4.57 17.11 -22.12
N ARG A 448 -5.52 17.57 -21.29
CA ARG A 448 -5.36 18.75 -20.46
C ARG A 448 -4.50 18.47 -19.21
N GLN A 449 -4.72 17.33 -18.56
CA GLN A 449 -4.12 17.04 -17.25
C GLN A 449 -2.92 16.07 -17.29
N MET A 450 -2.68 15.41 -18.42
CA MET A 450 -1.60 14.43 -18.59
C MET A 450 -0.61 14.86 -19.68
N THR A 451 0.69 14.67 -19.43
CA THR A 451 1.77 14.90 -20.40
C THR A 451 2.09 13.67 -21.26
N GLY A 452 1.48 12.53 -20.91
CA GLY A 452 1.52 11.28 -21.67
C GLY A 452 0.37 10.36 -21.22
N PHE A 453 -0.03 9.41 -22.07
CA PHE A 453 -1.26 8.65 -21.86
C PHE A 453 -1.07 7.25 -21.26
N GLY A 454 0.13 6.97 -20.74
CA GLY A 454 0.48 5.71 -20.11
C GLY A 454 0.83 4.59 -21.10
N GLY A 455 1.26 3.46 -20.53
CA GLY A 455 1.74 2.29 -21.27
C GLY A 455 0.72 1.15 -21.41
N VAL A 456 -0.55 1.37 -21.08
CA VAL A 456 -1.58 0.33 -21.09
C VAL A 456 -2.63 0.66 -22.15
N VAL A 457 -3.02 -0.35 -22.92
CA VAL A 457 -4.08 -0.27 -23.94
C VAL A 457 -5.03 -1.43 -23.68
N SER A 458 -6.32 -1.13 -23.55
CA SER A 458 -7.37 -2.14 -23.50
C SER A 458 -8.13 -2.13 -24.82
N PHE A 459 -8.57 -3.29 -25.30
CA PHE A 459 -9.31 -3.38 -26.56
C PHE A 459 -10.21 -4.61 -26.59
N GLU A 460 -11.23 -4.55 -27.44
CA GLU A 460 -12.21 -5.61 -27.66
C GLU A 460 -11.97 -6.28 -29.00
N VAL A 461 -11.73 -7.60 -28.98
CA VAL A 461 -11.56 -8.39 -30.21
C VAL A 461 -12.94 -8.67 -30.81
N ALA A 462 -13.04 -8.56 -32.14
CA ALA A 462 -14.22 -8.94 -32.90
C ALA A 462 -14.42 -10.46 -32.89
N GLY A 463 -15.10 -10.95 -31.84
CA GLY A 463 -15.39 -12.36 -31.65
C GLY A 463 -15.96 -12.66 -30.27
N ASP A 464 -16.08 -13.95 -29.98
CA ASP A 464 -16.51 -14.45 -28.68
C ASP A 464 -15.32 -14.68 -27.73
N LEU A 465 -15.60 -15.17 -26.52
CA LEU A 465 -14.58 -15.53 -25.54
C LEU A 465 -13.53 -16.50 -26.12
N ASN A 466 -13.94 -17.47 -26.94
CA ASN A 466 -13.01 -18.44 -27.52
C ASN A 466 -12.06 -17.79 -28.54
N THR A 467 -12.58 -16.86 -29.33
CA THR A 467 -11.78 -16.07 -30.29
C THR A 467 -10.77 -15.19 -29.55
N THR A 468 -11.20 -14.50 -28.50
CA THR A 468 -10.31 -13.68 -27.65
C THR A 468 -9.24 -14.53 -26.98
N LYS A 469 -9.60 -15.72 -26.45
CA LYS A 469 -8.61 -16.67 -25.88
C LYS A 469 -7.58 -17.10 -26.92
N LYS A 470 -8.02 -17.49 -28.13
CA LYS A 470 -7.12 -17.86 -29.22
C LYS A 470 -6.17 -16.73 -29.57
N PHE A 471 -6.65 -15.48 -29.62
CA PHE A 471 -5.79 -14.32 -29.84
C PHE A 471 -4.70 -14.21 -28.78
N VAL A 472 -5.06 -14.27 -27.50
CA VAL A 472 -4.10 -14.19 -26.38
C VAL A 472 -3.10 -15.36 -26.41
N ASP A 473 -3.58 -16.58 -26.61
CA ASP A 473 -2.75 -17.79 -26.65
C ASP A 473 -1.79 -17.82 -27.86
N SER A 474 -2.10 -17.08 -28.93
CA SER A 474 -1.27 -17.00 -30.14
C SER A 474 -0.17 -15.93 -30.06
N LEU A 475 -0.06 -15.18 -28.97
CA LEU A 475 0.97 -14.15 -28.83
C LEU A 475 2.35 -14.82 -28.68
N PRO A 476 3.29 -14.59 -29.61
CA PRO A 476 4.55 -15.36 -29.70
C PRO A 476 5.49 -15.17 -28.49
N HIS A 477 5.24 -14.15 -27.65
CA HIS A 477 6.05 -13.87 -26.47
C HIS A 477 5.58 -14.62 -25.20
N LEU A 478 4.45 -15.32 -25.23
CA LEU A 478 4.00 -16.19 -24.12
C LEU A 478 4.55 -17.63 -24.21
N GLU A 479 5.10 -18.03 -25.35
CA GLU A 479 5.73 -19.36 -25.51
C GLU A 479 7.09 -19.46 -24.80
N ALA A 480 7.80 -18.35 -24.57
CA ALA A 480 9.13 -18.34 -23.96
C ALA A 480 9.17 -18.65 -22.45
N VAL A 481 8.02 -18.86 -21.79
CA VAL A 481 7.91 -19.16 -20.35
C VAL A 481 7.30 -20.55 -20.10
N ARG A 482 7.23 -21.40 -21.12
CA ARG A 482 6.99 -22.84 -20.95
C ARG A 482 8.35 -23.54 -20.89
N VAL A 483 8.97 -23.55 -19.70
CA VAL A 483 10.07 -24.47 -19.38
C VAL A 483 9.53 -25.61 -18.53
#